data_AF-A0AA95G4E3-F1
#
_entry.id   AF-A0AA95G4E3-F1
#
_cell.length_a   1.000
_cell.length_b   1.000
_cell.length_c   1.000
_cell.angle_alpha   90.00
_cell.angle_beta   90.00
_cell.angle_gamma   90.00
#
_symmetry.space_group_name_H-M   'P 1'
#
loop_
_entity.id
_entity.type
_entity.pdbx_description
1 polymer ?
#
loop_
_entity_poly.entity_id
_entity_poly.type
_entity_poly.pdbx_seq_one_letter_code
_entity_poly.pdbx_strand_id
1 'polypeptide(L)'
;MENVTLKRKLSSYVSDKGYLKHVPDDILFEVLLAWENWTGSSKEFYGTLGFTHAQMASLIGKAKRLKREGHFSDEDFKQIKISTEQNLNSEHATVTTSVCGAAELVLPGGKLIRFSNIDFLLDYLKKSA
;
A
#
# COMPACT_ATOMS: atom_id res chain seq x y z
N MET A 1 6.19 -1.47 8.60
CA MET A 1 7.12 -0.46 9.13
C MET A 1 6.40 0.78 9.67
N GLU A 2 5.25 1.19 9.10
CA GLU A 2 4.51 2.40 9.52
C GLU A 2 4.13 2.46 11.01
N ASN A 3 3.62 1.37 11.59
CA ASN A 3 3.15 1.38 12.99
C ASN A 3 4.24 1.71 14.02
N VAL A 4 5.51 1.40 13.72
CA VAL A 4 6.64 1.73 14.61
C VAL A 4 6.90 3.24 14.61
N THR A 5 6.88 3.86 13.43
CA THR A 5 7.01 5.32 13.27
C THR A 5 5.83 6.04 13.91
N LEU A 6 4.61 5.55 13.66
CA LEU A 6 3.39 6.12 14.22
C LEU A 6 3.36 6.03 15.75
N LYS A 7 3.77 4.91 16.33
CA LYS A 7 3.95 4.74 17.78
C LYS A 7 4.93 5.77 18.34
N ARG A 8 6.08 5.97 17.69
CA ARG A 8 7.08 6.97 18.11
C ARG A 8 6.50 8.39 18.05
N LYS A 9 5.79 8.74 16.98
CA LYS A 9 5.12 10.04 16.83
C LYS A 9 4.08 10.26 17.94
N LEU A 10 3.22 9.28 18.21
CA LEU A 10 2.22 9.36 19.28
C LEU A 10 2.84 9.48 20.68
N SER A 11 4.01 8.87 20.90
CA SER A 11 4.71 8.93 22.19
C SER A 11 5.08 10.37 22.59
N SER A 12 5.30 11.27 21.62
CA SER A 12 5.57 12.69 21.88
C SER A 12 4.37 13.47 22.43
N TYR A 13 3.16 12.90 22.35
CA TYR A 13 1.91 13.53 22.80
C TYR A 13 1.33 12.86 24.06
N VAL A 14 2.14 12.00 24.71
CA VAL A 14 1.76 11.34 25.95
C VAL A 14 2.05 12.28 27.12
N SER A 15 1.01 12.60 27.88
CA SER A 15 1.14 13.34 29.15
C SER A 15 1.80 12.49 30.24
N ASP A 16 2.26 13.13 31.32
CA ASP A 16 2.88 12.45 32.47
C ASP A 16 2.00 11.35 33.09
N LYS A 17 0.68 11.44 32.88
CA LYS A 17 -0.31 10.46 33.34
C LYS A 17 -0.57 9.32 32.33
N GLY A 18 0.16 9.25 31.22
CA GLY A 18 0.01 8.22 30.19
C GLY A 18 -1.13 8.45 29.18
N TYR A 19 -1.75 9.64 29.18
CA TYR A 19 -2.83 9.96 28.24
C TYR A 19 -2.34 10.75 27.03
N LEU A 20 -2.82 10.37 25.84
CA LEU A 20 -2.62 11.14 24.61
C LEU A 20 -3.39 12.47 24.70
N LYS A 21 -2.68 13.58 24.57
CA LYS A 21 -3.25 14.94 24.58
C LYS A 21 -2.63 15.80 23.49
N HIS A 22 -3.41 16.73 22.96
CA HIS A 22 -2.96 17.68 21.94
C HIS A 22 -2.31 17.03 20.71
N VAL A 23 -2.82 15.86 20.30
CA VAL A 23 -2.39 15.21 19.05
C VAL A 23 -2.83 16.09 17.88
N PRO A 24 -1.90 16.56 17.02
CA PRO A 24 -2.22 17.41 15.88
C PRO A 24 -2.95 16.62 14.79
N ASP A 25 -3.69 17.33 13.95
CA ASP A 25 -4.61 16.71 13.00
C ASP A 25 -3.89 15.86 11.95
N ASP A 26 -2.68 16.23 11.52
CA ASP A 26 -1.86 15.40 10.61
C ASP A 26 -1.58 14.01 11.19
N ILE A 27 -1.29 13.94 12.49
CA ILE A 27 -1.03 12.67 13.18
C ILE A 27 -2.34 11.89 13.37
N LEU A 28 -3.47 12.58 13.57
CA LEU A 28 -4.79 11.94 13.57
C LEU A 28 -5.09 11.29 12.23
N PHE A 29 -4.72 11.94 11.13
CA PHE A 29 -4.89 11.41 9.80
C PHE A 29 -4.03 10.17 9.55
N GLU A 30 -2.76 10.20 9.93
CA GLU A 30 -1.88 9.03 9.85
C GLU A 30 -2.42 7.85 10.68
N VAL A 31 -2.93 8.12 11.89
CA VAL A 31 -3.58 7.09 12.73
C VAL A 31 -4.81 6.50 12.03
N LEU A 32 -5.61 7.34 11.38
CA LEU A 32 -6.80 6.89 10.67
C LEU A 32 -6.44 6.04 9.44
N LEU A 33 -5.46 6.46 8.64
CA LEU A 33 -4.99 5.69 7.49
C LEU A 33 -4.41 4.34 7.91
N ALA A 34 -3.57 4.33 8.94
CA ALA A 34 -3.00 3.09 9.48
C ALA A 34 -4.09 2.15 10.00
N TRP A 35 -5.15 2.70 10.62
CA TRP A 35 -6.31 1.94 11.07
C TRP A 35 -7.13 1.37 9.92
N GLU A 36 -7.40 2.17 8.88
CA GLU A 36 -8.17 1.77 7.70
C GLU A 36 -7.44 0.68 6.88
N ASN A 37 -6.11 0.73 6.84
CA ASN A 37 -5.26 -0.25 6.15
C ASN A 37 -4.91 -1.47 7.01
N TRP A 38 -5.35 -1.51 8.27
CA TRP A 38 -5.07 -2.64 9.16
C TRP A 38 -5.94 -3.85 8.82
N THR A 39 -5.30 -4.99 8.58
CA THR A 39 -5.97 -6.24 8.19
C THR A 39 -6.26 -7.19 9.36
N GLY A 40 -5.69 -6.93 10.54
CA GLY A 40 -5.87 -7.73 11.75
C GLY A 40 -7.02 -7.24 12.63
N SER A 41 -7.05 -7.69 13.88
CA SER A 41 -8.06 -7.24 14.84
C SER A 41 -7.76 -5.83 15.38
N SER A 42 -8.82 -5.13 15.75
CA SER A 42 -8.78 -3.84 16.46
C SER A 42 -7.86 -3.85 17.69
N LYS A 43 -7.95 -4.92 18.48
CA LYS A 43 -7.19 -5.07 19.73
C LYS A 43 -5.70 -5.18 19.46
N GLU A 44 -5.31 -5.92 18.41
CA GLU A 44 -3.92 -6.06 18.01
C GLU A 44 -3.36 -4.73 17.54
N PHE A 45 -4.08 -3.99 16.71
CA PHE A 45 -3.64 -2.67 16.26
C PHE A 45 -3.36 -1.73 17.44
N TYR A 46 -4.31 -1.62 18.39
CA TYR A 46 -4.12 -0.79 19.59
C TYR A 46 -2.92 -1.26 20.42
N GLY A 47 -2.75 -2.58 20.56
CA GLY A 47 -1.59 -3.19 21.22
C GLY A 47 -0.27 -2.86 20.52
N THR A 48 -0.24 -2.85 19.18
CA THR A 48 0.98 -2.50 18.43
C THR A 48 1.43 -1.07 18.70
N LEU A 49 0.48 -0.13 18.80
CA LEU A 49 0.75 1.26 19.14
C LEU A 49 1.02 1.49 20.63
N GLY A 50 0.64 0.53 21.48
CA GLY A 50 0.88 0.60 22.93
C GLY A 50 -0.15 1.44 23.69
N PHE A 51 -1.35 1.61 23.14
CA PHE A 51 -2.42 2.41 23.75
C PHE A 51 -3.67 1.60 24.03
N THR A 52 -4.47 2.08 24.97
CA THR A 52 -5.72 1.41 25.34
C THR A 52 -6.80 1.58 24.26
N HIS A 53 -7.74 0.65 24.22
CA HIS A 53 -8.90 0.72 23.33
C HIS A 53 -9.65 2.06 23.48
N ALA A 54 -9.87 2.53 24.71
CA ALA A 54 -10.61 3.77 24.96
C ALA A 54 -9.92 5.00 24.37
N GLN A 55 -8.60 5.11 24.55
CA GLN A 55 -7.81 6.21 23.98
C GLN A 55 -7.85 6.18 22.46
N MET A 56 -7.60 5.01 21.86
CA MET A 56 -7.54 4.86 20.41
C MET A 56 -8.90 5.04 19.74
N ALA A 57 -9.97 4.52 20.34
CA ALA A 57 -11.33 4.70 19.82
C ALA A 57 -11.75 6.19 19.80
N SER A 58 -11.39 6.95 20.84
CA SER A 58 -11.64 8.40 20.89
C SER A 58 -10.85 9.15 19.81
N LEU A 59 -9.57 8.80 19.65
CA LEU A 59 -8.67 9.36 18.63
C LEU A 59 -9.15 9.09 17.21
N ILE A 60 -9.47 7.84 16.89
CA ILE A 60 -9.98 7.43 15.58
C ILE A 60 -11.34 8.07 15.33
N GLY A 61 -12.21 8.17 16.33
CA GLY A 61 -13.49 8.87 16.21
C GLY A 61 -13.33 10.35 15.87
N LYS A 62 -12.38 11.04 16.52
CA LYS A 62 -12.04 12.43 16.19
C LYS A 62 -11.50 12.54 14.76
N ALA A 63 -10.58 11.66 14.37
CA ALA A 63 -10.01 11.65 13.03
C ALA A 63 -11.08 11.41 11.95
N LYS A 64 -11.99 10.43 12.15
CA LYS A 64 -13.10 10.16 11.22
C LYS A 64 -14.03 11.36 11.07
N ARG A 65 -14.29 12.09 12.17
CA ARG A 65 -15.09 13.31 12.12
C ARG A 65 -14.40 14.37 11.26
N LEU A 66 -13.11 14.61 11.48
CA LEU A 66 -12.31 15.58 10.70
C LEU A 66 -12.24 15.22 9.21
N LYS A 67 -12.09 13.92 8.89
CA LYS A 67 -12.14 13.43 7.50
C LYS A 67 -13.49 13.73 6.83
N ARG A 68 -14.60 13.51 7.55
CA ARG A 68 -15.95 13.82 7.04
C ARG A 68 -16.21 15.32 6.88
N GLU A 69 -15.57 16.14 7.71
CA GLU A 69 -15.65 17.60 7.66
C GLU A 69 -14.74 18.20 6.56
N GLY A 70 -13.96 17.39 5.84
CA GLY A 70 -13.05 17.85 4.80
C GLY A 70 -11.79 18.56 5.34
N HIS A 71 -11.45 18.32 6.61
CA HIS A 71 -10.31 18.98 7.27
C HIS A 71 -8.96 18.42 6.81
N PHE A 72 -8.95 17.18 6.33
CA PHE A 72 -7.79 16.64 5.63
C PHE A 72 -7.95 17.00 4.17
N SER A 73 -6.99 17.72 3.60
CA SER A 73 -6.91 17.87 2.16
C SER A 73 -6.90 16.47 1.56
N ASP A 74 -7.89 16.13 0.75
CA ASP A 74 -7.76 15.00 -0.16
C ASP A 74 -6.46 15.28 -0.93
N GLU A 75 -5.41 14.48 -0.70
CA GLU A 75 -4.13 14.67 -1.36
C GLU A 75 -4.40 14.86 -2.85
N ASP A 76 -4.09 16.06 -3.36
CA ASP A 76 -4.28 16.41 -4.77
C ASP A 76 -3.72 15.27 -5.60
N PHE A 77 -4.52 14.77 -6.56
CA PHE A 77 -4.17 13.63 -7.40
C PHE A 77 -2.71 13.71 -7.87
N LYS A 78 -1.82 12.93 -7.24
CA LYS A 78 -0.43 12.80 -7.67
C LYS A 78 -0.41 11.82 -8.82
N GLN A 79 -0.40 12.35 -10.04
CA GLN A 79 -0.21 11.54 -11.24
C GLN A 79 1.10 10.76 -11.11
N ILE A 80 1.00 9.47 -10.83
CA ILE A 80 2.16 8.56 -10.85
C ILE A 80 2.48 8.31 -12.33
N LYS A 81 3.48 9.03 -12.84
CA LYS A 81 4.07 8.72 -14.13
C LYS A 81 4.87 7.43 -13.98
N ILE A 82 4.22 6.29 -14.23
CA ILE A 82 4.92 5.02 -14.37
C ILE A 82 5.63 5.09 -15.72
N SER A 83 6.93 5.38 -15.71
CA SER A 83 7.77 5.06 -16.87
C SER A 83 7.81 3.54 -16.98
N THR A 84 7.32 3.00 -18.09
CA THR A 84 7.30 1.55 -18.43
C THR A 84 8.71 0.98 -18.67
N GLU A 85 9.71 1.54 -18.00
CA GLU A 85 11.11 1.18 -18.16
C GLU A 85 11.72 1.15 -16.76
N GLN A 86 11.51 0.05 -16.03
CA GLN A 86 12.56 -0.58 -15.22
C GLN A 86 12.10 -1.87 -14.54
N ASN A 87 12.79 -2.94 -14.94
CA ASN A 87 13.27 -4.06 -14.12
C ASN A 87 12.25 -4.85 -13.31
N LEU A 88 11.92 -6.00 -13.89
CA LEU A 88 11.88 -7.30 -13.23
C LEU A 88 12.93 -7.36 -12.11
N ASN A 89 12.51 -7.19 -10.86
CA ASN A 89 13.11 -7.75 -9.63
C ASN A 89 12.44 -7.09 -8.43
N SER A 90 11.19 -7.47 -8.16
CA SER A 90 10.66 -7.35 -6.80
C SER A 90 9.78 -8.55 -6.54
N GLU A 91 10.37 -9.51 -5.82
CA GLU A 91 9.71 -10.66 -5.22
C GLU A 91 8.70 -10.17 -4.18
N HIS A 92 7.52 -9.71 -4.61
CA HIS A 92 6.25 -9.73 -3.87
C HIS A 92 5.20 -8.97 -4.68
N ALA A 93 4.62 -9.66 -5.66
CA ALA A 93 3.35 -9.26 -6.24
C ALA A 93 2.54 -10.53 -6.53
N THR A 94 1.84 -11.01 -5.50
CA THR A 94 0.66 -11.85 -5.69
C THR A 94 -0.45 -10.98 -6.27
N VAL A 95 -0.34 -10.68 -7.56
CA VAL A 95 -1.47 -10.31 -8.40
C VAL A 95 -1.23 -11.07 -9.69
N THR A 96 -2.19 -11.87 -10.09
CA THR A 96 -2.28 -12.51 -11.40
C THR A 96 -2.49 -11.45 -12.48
N THR A 97 -1.59 -10.46 -12.54
CA THR A 97 -1.40 -9.62 -13.71
C THR A 97 -0.89 -10.57 -14.77
N SER A 98 -1.84 -11.06 -15.59
CA SER A 98 -1.60 -11.37 -16.99
C SER A 98 -0.46 -10.49 -17.46
N VAL A 99 0.67 -11.13 -17.79
CA VAL A 99 1.79 -10.49 -18.48
C VAL A 99 1.23 -10.08 -19.84
N CYS A 100 0.58 -8.92 -19.88
CA CYS A 100 -0.22 -8.40 -21.00
C CYS A 100 0.67 -7.97 -22.19
N GLY A 101 1.87 -8.54 -22.31
CA GLY A 101 2.81 -8.28 -23.40
C GLY A 101 3.60 -9.52 -23.86
N ALA A 102 3.38 -10.70 -23.26
CA ALA A 102 4.06 -11.91 -23.71
C ALA A 102 3.28 -12.60 -24.82
N ALA A 103 3.89 -12.73 -26.00
CA ALA A 103 3.31 -13.49 -27.12
C ALA A 103 3.64 -14.98 -26.96
N GLU A 104 2.67 -15.86 -27.20
CA GLU A 104 2.83 -17.30 -27.04
C GLU A 104 2.64 -18.02 -28.39
N LEU A 105 3.58 -18.90 -28.73
CA LEU A 105 3.53 -19.75 -29.92
C LEU A 105 3.37 -21.21 -29.50
N VAL A 106 2.21 -21.79 -29.80
CA VAL A 106 1.89 -23.20 -29.52
C VAL A 106 2.40 -24.07 -30.66
N LEU A 107 3.27 -25.03 -30.33
CA LEU A 107 3.83 -25.99 -31.29
C LEU A 107 3.12 -27.35 -31.23
N PRO A 108 3.23 -28.16 -32.30
CA PRO A 108 2.75 -29.54 -32.29
C PRO A 108 3.40 -30.35 -31.16
N GLY A 109 2.63 -31.21 -30.49
CA GLY A 109 3.12 -32.01 -29.36
C GLY A 109 3.08 -31.30 -28.00
N GLY A 110 2.30 -30.23 -27.88
CA GLY A 110 2.06 -29.56 -26.59
C GLY A 110 3.23 -28.72 -26.08
N LYS A 111 4.21 -28.43 -26.94
CA LYS A 111 5.32 -27.53 -26.62
C LYS A 111 4.87 -26.08 -26.81
N LEU A 112 5.33 -25.20 -25.93
CA LEU A 112 5.01 -23.77 -25.96
C LEU A 112 6.30 -22.96 -25.97
N ILE A 113 6.38 -21.96 -26.85
CA ILE A 113 7.41 -20.92 -26.81
C ILE A 113 6.74 -19.63 -26.35
N ARG A 114 7.27 -19.01 -25.29
CA ARG A 114 6.83 -17.71 -24.79
C ARG A 114 7.88 -16.66 -25.10
N PHE A 115 7.46 -15.60 -25.77
CA PHE A 115 8.31 -14.44 -26.08
C PHE A 115 8.02 -13.32 -25.08
N SER A 116 9.07 -12.75 -24.50
CA SER A 116 8.98 -11.62 -23.56
C SER A 116 8.57 -10.30 -24.25
N ASN A 117 8.77 -10.21 -25.57
CA ASN A 117 8.41 -9.08 -26.42
C ASN A 117 8.00 -9.61 -27.82
N ILE A 118 7.05 -8.94 -28.48
CA ILE A 118 6.58 -9.25 -29.84
C ILE A 118 7.68 -9.14 -30.90
N ASP A 119 8.69 -8.29 -30.70
CA ASP A 119 9.82 -8.15 -31.64
C ASP A 119 10.60 -9.47 -31.79
N PHE A 120 10.78 -10.22 -30.68
CA PHE A 120 11.46 -11.51 -30.71
C PHE A 120 10.64 -12.59 -31.43
N LEU A 121 9.30 -12.51 -31.34
CA LEU A 121 8.44 -13.37 -32.14
C LEU A 121 8.61 -13.07 -33.63
N LEU A 122 8.61 -11.79 -34.02
CA LEU A 122 8.79 -11.40 -35.42
C LEU A 122 10.13 -11.85 -35.99
N ASP A 123 11.22 -11.69 -35.23
CA ASP A 123 12.54 -12.16 -35.63
C ASP A 123 12.61 -13.68 -35.78
N TYR A 124 11.95 -14.41 -34.87
CA TYR A 124 11.86 -15.87 -34.94
C TYR A 124 11.10 -16.33 -36.20
N LEU A 125 9.97 -15.69 -36.51
CA LEU A 125 9.17 -16.01 -37.70
C LEU A 125 9.91 -15.65 -38.99
N LYS A 126 10.59 -14.51 -39.04
CA LYS A 126 11.40 -14.10 -40.21
C LYS A 126 12.56 -15.04 -40.50
N LYS A 127 13.17 -15.63 -39.46
CA LYS A 127 14.26 -16.61 -39.62
C LYS A 127 13.78 -18.00 -40.04
N SER A 128 12.50 -18.29 -39.81
CA SER A 128 11.89 -19.60 -40.06
C SER A 128 11.13 -19.66 -41.40
N ALA A 129 11.05 -18.54 -42.12
CA ALA A 129 10.45 -18.40 -43.45
C ALA A 129 11.50 -18.50 -44.57
#